data_AF-A0A1D2U0W4-F1
#
_entry.id   AF-A0A1D2U0W4-F1
#
_cell.length_a   1.000
_cell.length_b   1.000
_cell.length_c   1.000
_cell.angle_alpha   90.00
_cell.angle_beta   90.00
_cell.angle_gamma   90.00
#
_symmetry.space_group_name_H-M   'P 1'
#
loop_
_entity.id
_entity.type
_entity.pdbx_description
1 polymer ?
#
loop_
_entity_poly.entity_id
_entity_poly.type
_entity_poly.pdbx_seq_one_letter_code
_entity_poly.pdbx_strand_id
1 'polypeptide(L)'
;MNSSSPGRVPFQQALFPAFYPAVILPQGGGTFLVKPGKPVERITVKEAARIARCSPATIYRLYEAGHISGERVSVKLIRIYAESLQAHLEKTRDPEFWGA
;
A
#
# COMPACT_ATOMS: atom_id res chain seq x y z
N MET A 1 -42.64 2.62 18.58
CA MET A 1 -42.13 2.55 17.18
C MET A 1 -40.69 3.02 17.20
N ASN A 2 -39.73 2.11 17.40
CA ASN A 2 -38.30 2.45 17.41
C ASN A 2 -37.69 2.05 16.08
N SER A 3 -37.35 3.05 15.26
CA SER A 3 -36.62 2.91 14.00
C SER A 3 -35.13 2.75 14.29
N SER A 4 -34.69 1.51 14.52
CA SER A 4 -33.28 1.16 14.62
C SER A 4 -32.62 1.31 13.24
N SER A 5 -31.84 2.37 13.08
CA SER A 5 -30.96 2.58 11.93
C SER A 5 -30.00 1.38 11.78
N PRO A 6 -29.77 0.83 10.58
CA PRO A 6 -28.77 -0.22 10.41
C PRO A 6 -27.39 0.40 10.63
N GLY A 7 -26.79 0.04 11.76
CA GLY A 7 -25.45 0.44 12.16
C GLY A 7 -24.46 0.18 11.04
N ARG A 8 -23.72 1.23 10.69
CA ARG A 8 -22.52 1.19 9.86
C ARG A 8 -21.58 0.16 10.50
N VAL A 9 -21.41 -1.00 9.87
CA VAL A 9 -20.47 -2.02 10.34
C VAL A 9 -19.09 -1.38 10.53
N PRO A 10 -18.44 -1.55 11.70
CA PRO A 10 -17.08 -1.07 11.88
C PRO A 10 -16.22 -1.78 10.85
N PHE A 11 -15.44 -0.99 10.12
CA PHE A 11 -14.41 -1.45 9.20
C PHE A 11 -13.51 -2.42 9.96
N GLN A 12 -13.75 -3.72 9.79
CA GLN A 12 -12.89 -4.75 10.35
C GLN A 12 -11.50 -4.51 9.75
N GLN A 13 -10.57 -4.02 10.56
CA GLN A 13 -9.15 -4.11 10.28
C GLN A 13 -8.85 -5.60 10.14
N ALA A 14 -8.89 -6.08 8.90
CA ALA A 14 -8.34 -7.37 8.58
C ALA A 14 -6.88 -7.31 9.03
N LEU A 15 -6.56 -8.10 10.07
CA LEU A 15 -5.21 -8.47 10.45
C LEU A 15 -4.61 -9.26 9.28
N PHE A 16 -4.27 -8.56 8.19
CA PHE A 16 -3.33 -9.08 7.24
C PHE A 16 -2.00 -9.26 8.02
N PRO A 17 -1.30 -10.40 7.89
CA PRO A 17 0.01 -10.53 8.50
C PRO A 17 0.90 -9.44 7.89
N ALA A 18 1.16 -8.39 8.66
CA ALA A 18 2.06 -7.32 8.24
C ALA A 18 3.41 -7.99 7.92
N PHE A 19 3.88 -7.83 6.68
CA PHE A 19 5.16 -8.38 6.28
C PHE A 19 6.26 -7.43 6.75
N TYR A 20 7.21 -7.93 7.53
CA TYR A 20 8.34 -7.15 8.02
C TYR A 20 9.60 -7.55 7.23
N PRO A 21 10.01 -6.80 6.18
CA PRO A 21 11.24 -7.10 5.46
C PRO A 21 12.42 -7.03 6.42
N ALA A 22 13.27 -8.05 6.47
CA ALA A 22 14.45 -8.02 7.32
C ALA A 22 15.44 -6.94 6.83
N VAL A 23 15.94 -6.11 7.74
CA VAL A 23 16.98 -5.13 7.48
C VAL A 23 18.30 -5.69 8.01
N ILE A 24 19.29 -5.80 7.11
CA ILE A 24 20.61 -6.33 7.42
C ILE A 24 21.56 -5.15 7.61
N LEU A 25 22.15 -5.03 8.81
CA LEU A 25 23.11 -3.97 9.15
C LEU A 25 24.50 -4.58 9.34
N PRO A 26 25.52 -4.17 8.57
CA PRO A 26 26.89 -4.64 8.79
C PRO A 26 27.43 -4.05 10.11
N GLN A 27 28.06 -4.87 10.95
CA GLN A 27 28.63 -4.45 12.23
C GLN A 27 30.18 -4.40 12.21
N GLY A 28 30.79 -4.70 11.06
CA GLY A 28 32.23 -4.96 10.96
C GLY A 28 32.59 -6.39 11.41
N GLY A 29 33.78 -6.86 11.04
CA GLY A 29 34.25 -8.21 11.41
C GLY A 29 33.52 -9.38 10.73
N GLY A 30 32.80 -9.14 9.63
CA GLY A 30 32.05 -10.18 8.90
C GLY A 30 30.71 -10.57 9.53
N THR A 31 30.30 -9.89 10.60
CA THR A 31 29.00 -10.12 11.26
C THR A 31 27.91 -9.18 10.75
N PHE A 32 26.69 -9.70 10.72
CA PHE A 32 25.50 -8.99 10.27
C PHE A 32 24.45 -8.98 11.37
N LEU A 33 23.90 -7.80 11.67
CA LEU A 33 22.76 -7.67 12.57
C LEU A 33 21.48 -7.66 11.75
N VAL A 34 20.64 -8.68 11.96
CA VAL A 34 19.33 -8.79 11.32
C VAL A 34 18.29 -8.16 12.24
N LYS A 35 17.68 -7.06 11.81
CA LYS A 35 16.55 -6.43 12.50
C LYS A 35 15.27 -6.63 11.69
N PRO A 36 14.11 -6.87 12.33
CA PRO A 36 12.83 -6.76 11.64
C PRO A 36 12.67 -5.33 11.11
N GLY A 37 12.36 -5.18 9.82
CA GLY A 37 12.08 -3.87 9.22
C GLY A 37 10.70 -3.36 9.57
N LYS A 38 10.29 -2.27 8.91
CA LYS A 38 8.97 -1.66 9.12
C LYS A 38 7.86 -2.56 8.56
N PRO A 39 6.68 -2.62 9.19
CA PRO A 39 5.55 -3.37 8.64
C PRO A 39 5.17 -2.79 7.28
N VAL A 40 5.17 -3.63 6.24
CA VAL A 40 4.72 -3.24 4.92
C VAL A 40 3.34 -3.82 4.68
N GLU A 41 2.34 -2.95 4.56
CA GLU A 41 0.98 -3.34 4.23
C GLU A 41 0.84 -3.57 2.72
N ARG A 42 0.35 -4.76 2.36
CA ARG A 42 0.19 -5.22 0.98
C ARG A 42 -1.30 -5.33 0.63
N ILE A 43 -1.76 -4.46 -0.24
CA ILE A 43 -3.16 -4.40 -0.67
C ILE A 43 -3.34 -5.00 -2.07
N THR A 44 -4.53 -5.48 -2.36
CA THR A 44 -4.90 -5.92 -3.71
C THR A 44 -5.10 -4.73 -4.64
N VAL A 45 -5.01 -4.98 -5.96
CA VAL A 45 -5.32 -3.96 -6.98
C VAL A 45 -6.74 -3.40 -6.83
N LYS A 46 -7.71 -4.23 -6.42
CA LYS A 46 -9.10 -3.80 -6.19
C LYS A 46 -9.22 -2.86 -5.00
N GLU A 47 -8.50 -3.13 -3.91
CA GLU A 47 -8.45 -2.26 -2.74
C GLU A 47 -7.73 -0.94 -3.06
N ALA A 48 -6.58 -1.01 -3.75
CA ALA A 48 -5.86 0.16 -4.22
C ALA A 48 -6.74 1.07 -5.09
N ALA A 49 -7.52 0.50 -6.01
CA ALA A 49 -8.45 1.22 -6.86
C ALA A 49 -9.54 1.94 -6.05
N ARG A 50 -10.07 1.30 -5.00
CA ARG A 50 -11.05 1.92 -4.08
C ARG A 50 -10.44 3.09 -3.30
N ILE A 51 -9.22 2.95 -2.80
CA ILE A 51 -8.51 3.99 -2.05
C ILE A 51 -8.22 5.19 -2.95
N ALA A 52 -7.68 4.94 -4.14
CA ALA A 52 -7.34 5.97 -5.13
C ALA A 52 -8.56 6.52 -5.90
N ARG A 53 -9.77 5.99 -5.65
CA ARG A 53 -11.02 6.35 -6.36
C ARG A 53 -10.89 6.30 -7.89
N CYS A 54 -10.18 5.31 -8.40
CA CYS A 54 -9.97 5.12 -9.84
C CYS A 54 -10.28 3.68 -10.27
N SER A 55 -10.15 3.41 -11.57
CA SER A 55 -10.38 2.06 -12.09
C SER A 55 -9.20 1.12 -11.75
N PRO A 56 -9.42 -0.20 -11.59
CA PRO A 56 -8.32 -1.16 -11.45
C PRO A 56 -7.33 -1.11 -12.62
N ALA A 57 -7.79 -0.79 -13.83
CA ALA A 57 -6.92 -0.62 -15.00
C ALA A 57 -5.94 0.54 -14.82
N THR A 58 -6.37 1.63 -14.19
CA THR A 58 -5.50 2.76 -13.83
C THR A 58 -4.39 2.32 -12.88
N ILE A 59 -4.71 1.50 -11.88
CA ILE A 59 -3.70 0.98 -10.94
C ILE A 59 -2.66 0.10 -11.65
N TYR A 60 -3.07 -0.76 -12.59
CA TYR A 60 -2.12 -1.54 -13.39
C TYR A 60 -1.19 -0.64 -14.21
N ARG A 61 -1.74 0.40 -14.85
CA ARG A 61 -0.92 1.38 -15.60
C ARG A 61 0.07 2.12 -14.71
N LEU A 62 -0.35 2.54 -13.52
CA LEU A 62 0.53 3.22 -12.56
C LEU A 62 1.66 2.30 -12.07
N TYR A 63 1.37 1.01 -11.89
CA TYR A 63 2.37 0.01 -11.53
C TYR A 63 3.36 -0.25 -12.66
N GLU A 64 2.87 -0.43 -13.89
CA GLU A 64 3.72 -0.64 -15.08
C GLU A 64 4.59 0.59 -15.41
N ALA A 65 4.07 1.79 -15.16
CA ALA A 65 4.80 3.04 -15.28
C ALA A 65 5.81 3.29 -14.14
N GLY A 66 5.82 2.46 -13.09
CA GLY A 66 6.73 2.61 -11.95
C GLY A 66 6.37 3.75 -10.98
N HIS A 67 5.16 4.31 -11.08
CA HIS A 67 4.69 5.35 -10.15
C HIS A 67 4.31 4.79 -8.78
N ILE A 68 3.89 3.52 -8.74
CA ILE A 68 3.57 2.80 -7.51
C ILE A 68 4.32 1.47 -7.48
N SER A 69 4.81 1.10 -6.30
CA SER A 69 5.58 -0.11 -6.06
C SER A 69 4.70 -1.24 -5.55
N GLY A 70 5.06 -2.47 -5.90
CA GLY A 70 4.37 -3.66 -5.49
C GLY A 70 5.14 -4.93 -5.81
N GLU A 71 4.63 -6.05 -5.35
CA GLU A 71 5.17 -7.38 -5.57
C GLU A 71 4.24 -8.19 -6.46
N ARG A 72 4.80 -8.79 -7.51
CA ARG A 72 4.09 -9.76 -8.33
C ARG A 72 4.21 -11.13 -7.65
N VAL A 73 3.15 -11.55 -6.98
CA VAL A 73 3.05 -12.86 -6.28
C VAL A 73 2.88 -14.00 -7.28
N SER A 74 2.21 -13.74 -8.40
CA SER A 74 2.02 -14.69 -9.50
C SER A 74 1.84 -13.93 -10.82
N VAL A 75 1.88 -14.61 -11.96
CA VAL A 75 1.67 -14.02 -13.30
C VAL A 75 0.39 -13.17 -13.36
N LYS A 76 -0.65 -13.58 -12.63
CA LYS A 76 -1.96 -12.90 -12.60
C LYS A 76 -2.22 -12.10 -11.32
N LEU A 77 -1.35 -12.18 -10.31
CA LEU A 77 -1.61 -11.62 -8.99
C LEU A 77 -0.52 -10.62 -8.59
N ILE A 78 -0.93 -9.36 -8.45
CA ILE A 78 -0.07 -8.26 -8.00
C ILE A 78 -0.59 -7.75 -6.66
N ARG A 79 0.34 -7.53 -5.73
CA ARG A 79 0.11 -6.88 -4.44
C ARG A 79 0.81 -5.53 -4.45
N ILE A 80 0.07 -4.48 -4.17
CA ILE A 80 0.58 -3.11 -4.15
C ILE A 80 0.95 -2.76 -2.72
N TYR A 81 2.07 -2.04 -2.53
CA TYR A 81 2.45 -1.52 -1.22
C TYR A 81 1.62 -0.28 -0.91
N ALA A 82 0.91 -0.30 0.22
CA ALA A 82 0.00 0.78 0.61
C ALA A 82 0.74 2.13 0.75
N GLU A 83 1.94 2.12 1.37
CA GLU A 83 2.78 3.31 1.52
C GLU A 83 3.14 3.96 0.19
N SER A 84 3.45 3.14 -0.83
CA SER A 84 3.82 3.66 -2.15
C SER A 84 2.64 4.29 -2.87
N LEU A 85 1.44 3.69 -2.75
CA LEU A 85 0.22 4.27 -3.30
C LEU A 85 -0.11 5.60 -2.61
N GLN A 86 -0.02 5.65 -1.29
CA GLN A 86 -0.29 6.85 -0.52
C GLN A 86 0.70 7.97 -0.87
N ALA A 87 2.01 7.67 -0.94
CA ALA A 87 3.02 8.64 -1.35
C ALA A 87 2.76 9.20 -2.76
N HIS A 88 2.24 8.38 -3.69
CA HIS A 88 1.86 8.86 -5.02
C HIS A 88 0.62 9.77 -4.98
N LEU A 89 -0.39 9.42 -4.17
CA LEU A 89 -1.59 10.24 -4.00
C LEU A 89 -1.28 11.59 -3.34
N GLU A 90 -0.38 11.61 -2.35
CA GLU A 90 0.08 12.83 -1.69
C GLU A 90 0.78 13.76 -2.68
N LYS A 91 1.74 13.24 -3.46
CA LYS A 91 2.40 14.00 -4.54
C LYS A 91 1.44 14.59 -5.57
N THR A 92 0.34 13.89 -5.84
CA THR A 92 -0.68 14.35 -6.81
C THR A 92 -1.62 15.39 -6.19
N ARG A 93 -1.74 15.41 -4.86
CA ARG A 93 -2.65 16.29 -4.13
C ARG A 93 -2.03 17.67 -3.84
N ASP A 94 -0.71 17.78 -3.79
CA ASP A 94 -0.02 19.05 -3.53
C ASP A 94 -0.40 20.11 -4.59
N PRO A 95 -1.22 21.12 -4.22
CA PRO A 95 -1.68 22.15 -5.15
C PRO A 95 -0.57 23.18 -5.46
N GLU A 96 0.53 23.17 -4.71
CA GLU A 96 1.70 24.04 -4.96
C GLU A 96 2.41 23.72 -6.29
N PHE A 97 2.17 22.55 -6.90
CA PHE A 97 2.72 22.23 -8.22
C PHE A 97 1.96 22.89 -9.39
N TRP A 98 0.77 23.47 -9.14
CA TRP A 98 -0.06 24.16 -10.14
C TRP A 98 -0.30 25.65 -9.82
N GLY A 99 0.46 26.23 -8.90
CA GLY A 99 0.41 27.66 -8.60
C GLY A 99 1.33 28.47 -9.52
N ALA A 100 0.90 28.76 -10.75
CA ALA A 100 1.46 29.80 -11.61
C ALA A 100 0.36 30.47 -12.43
#